data_AF-A0A9X8VDU4-F1
#
_entry.id   AF-A0A9X8VDU4-F1
#
_cell.length_a   1.000
_cell.length_b   1.000
_cell.length_c   1.000
_cell.angle_alpha   90.00
_cell.angle_beta   90.00
_cell.angle_gamma   90.00
#
_symmetry.space_group_name_H-M   'P 1'
#
loop_
_entity.id
_entity.type
_entity.pdbx_description
1 polymer ?
#
loop_
_entity_poly.entity_id
_entity_poly.type
_entity_poly.pdbx_seq_one_letter_code
_entity_poly.pdbx_strand_id
1 'polypeptide(L)'
;RLGLQEDFGETFLPQVLGSFARANPKVRIEARIARNAELIDWVLKGQLDLSLAWDGGLSTPFHQALGQRQLHWIASPGFALAPWREGD
;
A
#
# COMPACT_ATOMS: atom_id res chain seq x y z
N ARG A 1 -13.40 4.25 6.80
CA ARG A 1 -12.42 3.24 7.25
C ARG A 1 -11.52 2.92 6.07
N LEU A 2 -10.26 3.32 6.15
CA LEU A 2 -9.25 3.16 5.10
C LEU A 2 -8.22 2.12 5.53
N GLY A 3 -7.93 1.17 4.63
CA GLY A 3 -6.82 0.24 4.77
C GLY A 3 -5.60 0.67 3.94
N LEU A 4 -4.42 0.37 4.45
CA LEU A 4 -3.15 0.60 3.75
C LEU A 4 -2.11 -0.42 4.16
N GLN A 5 -1.15 -0.70 3.28
CA GLN A 5 0.09 -1.35 3.69
C GLN A 5 1.05 -0.36 4.33
N GLU A 6 1.97 -0.90 5.14
CA GLU A 6 2.98 -0.13 5.89
C GLU A 6 3.84 0.75 4.97
N ASP A 7 4.20 0.26 3.79
CA ASP A 7 4.96 0.98 2.75
C ASP A 7 4.36 2.35 2.37
N PHE A 8 3.06 2.57 2.62
CA PHE A 8 2.36 3.81 2.30
C PHE A 8 2.24 4.79 3.49
N GLY A 9 2.55 4.34 4.71
CA GLY A 9 2.27 5.08 5.94
C GLY A 9 3.16 6.30 6.18
N GLU A 10 4.42 6.26 5.73
CA GLU A 10 5.44 7.20 6.23
C GLU A 10 5.48 8.57 5.53
N THR A 11 5.04 8.68 4.28
CA THR A 11 5.23 9.93 3.50
C THR A 11 4.00 10.43 2.76
N PHE A 12 3.12 9.56 2.27
CA PHE A 12 1.99 9.97 1.43
C PHE A 12 0.69 10.23 2.22
N LEU A 13 0.39 9.36 3.19
CA LEU A 13 -0.90 9.34 3.85
C LEU A 13 -1.26 10.60 4.68
N PRO A 14 -0.34 11.17 5.49
CA PRO A 14 -0.68 12.31 6.34
C PRO A 14 -1.15 13.52 5.55
N GLN A 15 -0.54 13.79 4.38
CA GLN A 15 -0.91 14.92 3.55
C GLN A 15 -2.30 14.74 2.93
N VAL A 16 -2.58 13.56 2.37
CA VAL A 16 -3.87 13.25 1.74
C VAL A 16 -5.00 13.26 2.78
N LEU A 17 -4.82 12.56 3.90
CA LEU A 17 -5.83 12.51 4.96
C LEU A 17 -6.06 13.89 5.58
N GLY A 18 -5.00 14.66 5.79
CA GLY A 18 -5.11 16.03 6.29
C GLY A 18 -5.88 16.94 5.34
N SER A 19 -5.61 16.86 4.03
CA SER A 19 -6.36 17.61 3.03
C SER A 19 -7.84 17.22 2.99
N PHE A 20 -8.12 15.91 2.98
CA PHE A 20 -9.48 15.39 2.94
C PHE A 20 -10.28 15.77 4.20
N ALA A 21 -9.68 15.67 5.39
CA ALA A 21 -10.33 16.03 6.65
C ALA A 21 -10.66 17.53 6.71
N ARG A 22 -9.77 18.41 6.20
CA ARG A 22 -10.04 19.85 6.12
C ARG A 22 -11.17 20.17 5.14
N ALA A 23 -11.22 19.48 4.00
CA ALA A 23 -12.30 19.64 3.03
C ALA A 23 -13.64 19.07 3.51
N ASN A 24 -13.61 18.09 4.42
CA ASN A 24 -14.79 17.38 4.93
C ASN A 24 -14.81 17.32 6.47
N PRO A 25 -15.04 18.44 7.18
CA PRO A 25 -14.86 18.53 8.64
C PRO A 25 -15.78 17.61 9.45
N LYS A 26 -16.88 17.14 8.86
CA LYS A 26 -17.87 16.26 9.50
C LYS A 26 -17.54 14.77 9.35
N VAL A 27 -16.50 14.42 8.60
CA VAL A 27 -16.12 13.03 8.36
C VAL A 27 -15.11 12.57 9.41
N ARG A 28 -15.36 11.41 10.01
CA ARG A 28 -14.38 10.71 10.84
C ARG A 28 -13.59 9.74 9.96
N ILE A 29 -12.27 9.88 9.96
CA ILE A 29 -11.36 9.00 9.25
C ILE A 29 -10.76 8.00 10.25
N GLU A 30 -10.79 6.73 9.90
CA GLU A 30 -10.08 5.67 10.62
C GLU A 30 -9.14 4.99 9.62
N ALA A 31 -7.86 4.92 9.94
CA ALA A 31 -6.84 4.27 9.13
C ALA A 31 -6.37 2.97 9.82
N ARG A 32 -6.14 1.91 9.04
CA ARG A 32 -5.64 0.62 9.52
C ARG A 32 -4.48 0.16 8.64
N ILE A 33 -3.40 -0.27 9.28
CA ILE A 33 -2.24 -0.88 8.61
C ILE A 33 -2.38 -2.40 8.71
N ALA A 34 -2.24 -3.10 7.59
CA ALA A 34 -2.23 -4.56 7.54
C ALA A 34 -1.52 -5.07 6.27
N ARG A 35 -1.34 -6.38 6.17
CA ARG A 35 -0.77 -7.03 4.97
C ARG A 35 -1.76 -7.04 3.82
N ASN A 36 -1.24 -7.15 2.59
CA ASN A 36 -2.04 -7.06 1.36
C ASN A 36 -3.30 -7.93 1.37
N ALA A 37 -3.13 -9.23 1.63
CA ALA A 37 -4.25 -10.19 1.59
C ALA A 37 -5.32 -9.88 2.64
N GLU A 38 -4.92 -9.44 3.85
CA GLU A 38 -5.84 -9.07 4.93
C GLU A 38 -6.66 -7.83 4.56
N LEU A 39 -6.02 -6.83 3.95
CA LEU A 39 -6.69 -5.63 3.45
C LEU A 39 -7.76 -5.95 2.40
N ILE A 40 -7.42 -6.81 1.43
CA ILE A 40 -8.35 -7.24 0.39
C ILE A 40 -9.53 -7.98 1.01
N ASP A 41 -9.28 -8.92 1.93
CA ASP A 41 -10.34 -9.64 2.65
C ASP A 41 -11.28 -8.70 3.43
N TRP A 42 -10.73 -7.69 4.09
CA TRP A 42 -11.53 -6.70 4.83
C TRP A 42 -12.38 -5.81 3.94
N VAL A 43 -11.92 -5.46 2.74
CA VAL A 43 -12.76 -4.74 1.76
C VAL A 43 -13.90 -5.65 1.29
N LEU A 44 -13.60 -6.90 0.93
CA LEU A 44 -14.62 -7.85 0.47
C LEU A 44 -15.68 -8.16 1.53
N LYS A 45 -15.30 -8.12 2.82
CA LYS A 45 -16.21 -8.30 3.97
C LYS A 45 -16.89 -7.02 4.44
N GLY A 46 -16.66 -5.88 3.79
CA GLY A 46 -17.24 -4.58 4.18
C GLY A 46 -16.72 -4.03 5.52
N GLN A 47 -15.58 -4.53 5.99
CA GLN A 47 -14.90 -4.08 7.21
C GLN A 47 -14.03 -2.84 6.94
N LEU A 48 -13.59 -2.66 5.69
CA LEU A 48 -13.03 -1.45 5.15
C LEU A 48 -13.94 -0.88 4.06
N ASP A 49 -13.95 0.44 3.95
CA ASP A 49 -14.70 1.12 2.88
C ASP A 49 -13.82 1.29 1.64
N LEU A 50 -12.49 1.39 1.83
CA LEU A 50 -11.48 1.48 0.77
C LEU A 50 -10.15 0.91 1.29
N SER A 51 -9.33 0.37 0.40
CA SER A 51 -7.93 0.04 0.71
C SER A 51 -6.97 0.47 -0.40
N LEU A 52 -5.80 0.95 -0.02
CA LEU A 52 -4.62 1.08 -0.89
C LEU A 52 -3.73 -0.15 -0.70
N ALA A 53 -3.61 -0.94 -1.76
CA ALA A 53 -2.99 -2.26 -1.74
C ALA A 53 -2.15 -2.46 -3.00
N TRP A 54 -1.08 -3.26 -2.90
CA TRP A 54 -0.35 -3.72 -4.08
C TRP A 54 -1.22 -4.70 -4.87
N ASP A 55 -1.10 -4.66 -6.20
CA ASP A 55 -1.72 -5.69 -7.02
C ASP A 55 -0.97 -7.03 -6.80
N GLY A 56 -1.72 -8.04 -6.35
CA GLY A 56 -1.23 -9.40 -6.14
C GLY A 56 -1.78 -10.41 -7.15
N GLY A 57 -2.37 -9.93 -8.26
CA GLY A 57 -3.06 -10.76 -9.26
C GLY A 57 -4.47 -11.19 -8.85
N LEU A 58 -4.98 -10.72 -7.70
CA LEU A 58 -6.34 -10.98 -7.26
C LEU A 58 -7.26 -9.86 -7.75
N SER A 59 -8.20 -10.20 -8.63
CA SER A 59 -9.22 -9.25 -9.10
C SER A 59 -10.35 -9.16 -8.08
N THR A 60 -10.58 -7.97 -7.52
CA THR A 60 -11.74 -7.66 -6.69
C THR A 60 -12.76 -6.83 -7.48
N PRO A 61 -14.07 -6.93 -7.16
CA PRO A 61 -15.04 -5.97 -7.64
C PRO A 61 -14.59 -4.54 -7.27
N PHE A 62 -14.74 -3.60 -8.20
CA PHE A 62 -14.49 -2.16 -7.97
C PHE A 62 -13.07 -1.78 -7.54
N HIS A 63 -12.05 -2.24 -8.26
CA HIS A 63 -10.67 -1.77 -8.09
C HIS A 63 -10.27 -0.76 -9.18
N GLN A 64 -9.29 0.08 -8.87
CA GLN A 64 -8.68 1.01 -9.82
C GLN A 64 -7.15 0.97 -9.68
N ALA A 65 -6.45 0.78 -10.79
CA ALA A 65 -5.00 0.90 -10.82
C ALA A 65 -4.59 2.38 -10.66
N LEU A 66 -3.74 2.67 -9.67
CA LEU A 66 -3.25 4.03 -9.40
C LEU A 66 -1.85 4.28 -9.97
N GLY A 67 -1.08 3.22 -10.19
CA GLY A 67 0.27 3.31 -10.73
C GLY A 67 1.04 2.01 -10.55
N GLN A 68 2.25 1.99 -11.11
CA GLN A 68 3.18 0.87 -11.00
C GLN A 68 4.50 1.35 -10.41
N ARG A 69 5.14 0.51 -9.62
CA ARG A 69 6.48 0.75 -9.08
C ARG A 69 7.39 -0.37 -9.55
N GLN A 70 8.60 -0.02 -9.98
CA GLN A 70 9.58 -1.01 -10.35
C GLN A 70 10.19 -1.63 -9.10
N LEU A 71 10.30 -2.96 -9.10
CA LEU A 71 11.03 -3.68 -8.06
C LEU A 71 12.53 -3.41 -8.25
N HIS A 72 13.18 -2.95 -7.19
CA HIS A 72 14.62 -2.70 -7.19
C HIS A 72 15.28 -3.53 -6.10
N TRP A 73 16.41 -4.16 -6.45
CA TRP A 73 17.33 -4.71 -5.46
C TRP A 73 18.15 -3.57 -4.86
N ILE A 74 18.21 -3.52 -3.53
CA ILE A 74 18.99 -2.52 -2.80
C ILE A 74 20.11 -3.25 -2.09
N ALA A 75 21.31 -2.73 -2.20
CA ALA A 75 22.49 -3.24 -1.52
C ALA A 75 23.32 -2.07 -0.97
N SER A 76 24.17 -2.36 0.01
CA SER A 76 25.11 -1.35 0.48
C SER A 76 26.06 -0.94 -0.67
N PRO A 77 26.60 0.29 -0.68
CA PRO A 77 27.55 0.70 -1.72
C PRO A 77 28.79 -0.21 -1.82
N GLY A 78 29.15 -0.89 -0.73
CA GLY A 78 30.26 -1.85 -0.68
C GLY A 78 29.87 -3.31 -0.97
N PHE A 79 28.62 -3.57 -1.37
CA PHE A 79 28.17 -4.93 -1.64
C PHE A 79 28.84 -5.49 -2.89
N ALA A 80 29.67 -6.52 -2.69
CA ALA A 80 30.28 -7.25 -3.78
C ALA A 80 29.22 -8.12 -4.48
N LEU A 81 28.73 -7.66 -5.63
CA LEU A 81 27.73 -8.38 -6.42
C LEU A 81 28.32 -9.60 -7.16
N ALA A 82 29.64 -9.61 -7.40
CA ALA A 82 30.31 -10.63 -8.23
C ALA A 82 30.04 -12.09 -7.80
N PRO A 83 30.07 -12.46 -6.51
CA PRO A 83 29.82 -13.85 -6.07
C PRO A 83 28.39 -14.34 -6.30
N TRP A 84 27.45 -13.44 -6.60
CA TRP A 84 26.02 -13.75 -6.75
C TRP A 84 25.55 -13.66 -8.21
N ARG A 85 26.46 -13.40 -9.16
CA ARG A 85 26.13 -13.30 -10.60
C ARG A 85 26.15 -14.64 -11.33
N GLU A 86 26.81 -15.63 -10.77
CA GLU A 86 26.85 -17.00 -11.30
C GLU A 86 25.83 -17.80 -10.51
N GLY A 87 24.69 -18.09 -11.13
CA GLY A 87 23.67 -18.97 -10.56
C GLY A 87 24.06 -20.43 -10.80
N ASP A 88 24.01 -21.23 -9.74
CA ASP A 88 23.70 -22.66 -9.87
C ASP A 88 22.21 -22.84 -10.24
#